data_AF-A0A432MN50-F1
#
_entry.id   AF-A0A432MN50-F1
#
_cell.length_a   1.000
_cell.length_b   1.000
_cell.length_c   1.000
_cell.angle_alpha   90.00
_cell.angle_beta   90.00
_cell.angle_gamma   90.00
#
_symmetry.space_group_name_H-M   'P 1'
#
loop_
_entity.id
_entity.type
_entity.pdbx_description
1 polymer ?
#
loop_
_entity_poly.entity_id
_entity_poly.type
_entity_poly.pdbx_seq_one_letter_code
_entity_poly.pdbx_strand_id
1 'polypeptide(L)'
;MKRPPSGTRAAWPDRRKSPRLVLAAALALVCVALVPGSARAGMQLQASTTFNGGIGVTAHYNNGLPSPNQIAFSVSTQAGSFSSSWTTANPFGSANSPFLTYCVDISTFLASGQVVTALVSTTNGTAADQRQVTRNIGAAGWVFNNFANQALAALESFSGLSSGSLSQQEAQAAMQLAIWEAAYDTNGASSGALGYLGGGALTFSGTATGNSDVVTLANAILNARNTDSSGISTIGFIDYPPNSIAATPTNQDQIFGIPEGVQINAVPEPSTLAMAAAGALVGLGAMLRRRSKRPAPLG
;
A
#
# COMPACT_ATOMS: atom_id res chain seq x y z
N MET A 1 -5.33 74.41 62.06
CA MET A 1 -6.22 73.27 61.73
C MET A 1 -6.67 73.36 60.28
N LYS A 2 -6.24 72.43 59.42
CA LYS A 2 -7.01 71.83 58.30
C LYS A 2 -6.11 70.82 57.58
N ARG A 3 -6.36 69.52 57.82
CA ARG A 3 -5.72 68.42 57.08
C ARG A 3 -6.45 68.23 55.73
N PRO A 4 -5.74 67.92 54.64
CA PRO A 4 -6.37 67.54 53.38
C PRO A 4 -6.88 66.10 53.41
N PRO A 5 -7.94 65.76 52.64
CA PRO A 5 -8.63 64.49 52.71
C PRO A 5 -7.88 63.35 52.00
N SER A 6 -8.06 62.15 52.55
CA SER A 6 -7.50 60.87 52.12
C SER A 6 -7.93 60.47 50.71
N GLY A 7 -6.96 60.23 49.84
CA GLY A 7 -7.16 59.65 48.51
C GLY A 7 -7.59 58.19 48.57
N THR A 8 -8.69 57.89 47.92
CA THR A 8 -9.31 56.59 47.69
C THR A 8 -8.37 55.66 46.90
N ARG A 9 -8.01 54.50 47.46
CA ARG A 9 -7.26 53.45 46.76
C ARG A 9 -8.17 52.81 45.70
N ALA A 10 -7.77 52.89 44.43
CA ALA A 10 -8.42 52.19 43.33
C ALA A 10 -8.20 50.66 43.46
N ALA A 11 -9.29 49.91 43.53
CA ALA A 11 -9.29 48.45 43.53
C ALA A 11 -8.93 47.92 42.15
N TRP A 12 -7.89 47.11 42.07
CA TRP A 12 -7.48 46.41 40.85
C TRP A 12 -8.46 45.29 40.52
N PRO A 13 -9.04 45.23 39.30
CA PRO A 13 -9.87 44.10 38.91
C PRO A 13 -9.01 42.85 38.64
N ASP A 14 -9.26 41.81 39.44
CA ASP A 14 -8.66 40.49 39.36
C ASP A 14 -8.95 39.84 37.99
N ARG A 15 -7.97 39.88 37.08
CA ARG A 15 -8.06 39.30 35.73
C ARG A 15 -7.86 37.78 35.78
N ARG A 16 -8.84 37.06 36.33
CA ARG A 16 -8.96 35.61 36.13
C ARG A 16 -9.41 35.34 34.70
N LYS A 17 -8.45 35.15 33.80
CA LYS A 17 -8.69 34.69 32.42
C LYS A 17 -9.40 33.33 32.49
N SER A 18 -10.58 33.24 31.88
CA SER A 18 -11.40 32.04 31.86
C SER A 18 -10.69 30.90 31.09
N PRO A 19 -10.37 29.76 31.73
CA PRO A 19 -9.62 28.65 31.11
C PRO A 19 -10.37 27.96 29.95
N ARG A 20 -11.67 28.24 29.81
CA ARG A 20 -12.56 27.63 28.80
C ARG A 20 -12.17 27.99 27.35
N LEU A 21 -11.51 29.13 27.14
CA LEU A 21 -11.21 29.63 25.79
C LEU A 21 -9.90 29.06 25.21
N VAL A 22 -8.99 28.58 26.07
CA VAL A 22 -7.77 27.87 25.65
C VAL A 22 -8.10 26.44 25.23
N LEU A 23 -9.05 25.80 25.93
CA LEU A 23 -9.49 24.43 25.65
C LEU A 23 -10.15 24.31 24.26
N ALA A 24 -10.99 25.28 23.87
CA ALA A 24 -11.70 25.25 22.59
C ALA A 24 -10.77 25.41 21.37
N ALA A 25 -9.68 26.18 21.49
CA ALA A 25 -8.70 26.33 20.42
C ALA A 25 -7.81 25.08 20.26
N ALA A 26 -7.49 24.41 21.37
CA ALA A 26 -6.75 23.13 21.33
C ALA A 26 -7.59 22.02 20.69
N LEU A 27 -8.90 21.94 20.99
CA LEU A 27 -9.80 20.93 20.43
C LEU A 27 -9.95 21.05 18.90
N ALA A 28 -10.04 22.27 18.38
CA ALA A 28 -10.18 22.51 16.94
C ALA A 28 -8.91 22.14 16.14
N LEU A 29 -7.72 22.30 16.75
CA LEU A 29 -6.45 21.90 16.12
C LEU A 29 -6.29 20.37 16.07
N VAL A 30 -6.88 19.65 17.04
CA VAL A 30 -6.93 18.17 17.04
C VAL A 30 -7.88 17.65 15.95
N CYS A 31 -9.01 18.32 15.70
CA CYS A 31 -9.98 17.85 14.68
C CYS A 31 -9.49 17.98 13.23
N VAL A 32 -8.60 18.93 12.91
CA VAL A 32 -8.03 19.06 11.55
C VAL A 32 -6.94 18.01 11.29
N ALA A 33 -6.28 17.50 12.34
CA ALA A 33 -5.33 16.38 12.23
C ALA A 33 -6.02 15.01 12.08
N LEU A 34 -7.36 14.96 12.19
CA LEU A 34 -8.15 13.72 12.16
C LEU A 34 -8.90 13.51 10.84
N VAL A 35 -8.62 14.26 9.78
CA VAL A 35 -9.10 13.90 8.45
C VAL A 35 -8.13 12.88 7.88
N PRO A 36 -8.49 11.58 7.78
CA PRO A 36 -7.62 10.59 7.16
C PRO A 36 -7.63 10.85 5.65
N GLY A 37 -6.68 11.66 5.18
CA GLY A 37 -6.29 11.59 3.78
C GLY A 37 -5.67 10.22 3.56
N SER A 38 -6.27 9.40 2.71
CA SER A 38 -5.80 8.07 2.32
C SER A 38 -4.51 8.10 1.48
N ALA A 39 -3.65 9.09 1.72
CA ALA A 39 -2.29 9.11 1.19
C ALA A 39 -1.50 8.00 1.89
N ARG A 40 -1.22 6.92 1.14
CA ARG A 40 -0.22 5.95 1.56
C ARG A 40 1.12 6.65 1.59
N ALA A 41 1.66 6.83 2.78
CA ALA A 41 2.99 7.39 2.92
C ALA A 41 4.00 6.44 2.26
N GLY A 42 4.76 6.97 1.31
CA GLY A 42 5.77 6.23 0.56
C GLY A 42 6.88 7.15 0.11
N MET A 43 7.97 6.56 -0.37
CA MET A 43 9.13 7.26 -0.90
C MET A 43 9.15 7.10 -2.41
N GLN A 44 9.37 8.20 -3.14
CA GLN A 44 9.57 8.12 -4.59
C GLN A 44 10.98 7.60 -4.89
N LEU A 45 11.05 6.51 -5.63
CA LEU A 45 12.30 5.92 -6.09
C LEU A 45 12.24 5.67 -7.59
N GLN A 46 13.39 5.75 -8.25
CA GLN A 46 13.54 5.28 -9.61
C GLN A 46 13.87 3.79 -9.61
N ALA A 47 13.06 3.02 -10.33
CA ALA A 47 13.23 1.59 -10.49
C ALA A 47 13.31 1.23 -11.99
N SER A 48 14.08 0.21 -12.30
CA SER A 48 14.06 -0.46 -13.60
C SER A 48 13.56 -1.89 -13.40
N THR A 49 12.69 -2.35 -14.29
CA THR A 49 12.09 -3.68 -14.23
C THR A 49 12.31 -4.43 -15.55
N THR A 50 12.73 -5.68 -15.45
CA THR A 50 12.84 -6.60 -16.59
C THR A 50 11.95 -7.79 -16.34
N PHE A 51 11.07 -8.11 -17.29
CA PHE A 51 10.24 -9.31 -17.19
C PHE A 51 11.09 -10.56 -17.49
N ASN A 52 11.05 -11.55 -16.60
CA ASN A 52 11.86 -12.78 -16.71
C ASN A 52 11.23 -13.86 -17.61
N GLY A 53 10.18 -13.49 -18.35
CA GLY A 53 9.33 -14.43 -19.07
C GLY A 53 8.23 -14.99 -18.17
N GLY A 54 7.22 -15.57 -18.80
CA GLY A 54 6.08 -16.14 -18.11
C GLY A 54 5.19 -16.94 -19.06
N ILE A 55 4.20 -17.60 -18.47
CA ILE A 55 3.29 -18.48 -19.18
C ILE A 55 1.98 -17.76 -19.40
N GLY A 56 1.45 -17.82 -20.63
CA GLY A 56 0.21 -17.15 -21.00
C GLY A 56 -0.98 -17.60 -20.15
N VAL A 57 -1.76 -16.63 -19.70
CA VAL A 57 -2.99 -16.83 -18.92
C VAL A 57 -4.02 -15.77 -19.28
N THR A 58 -5.29 -16.14 -19.25
CA THR A 58 -6.40 -15.20 -19.24
C THR A 58 -7.05 -15.25 -17.87
N ALA A 59 -7.03 -14.10 -17.20
CA ALA A 59 -7.64 -13.92 -15.90
C ALA A 59 -9.03 -13.30 -16.07
N HIS A 60 -10.04 -13.90 -15.45
CA HIS A 60 -11.42 -13.44 -15.44
C HIS A 60 -11.80 -13.06 -14.01
N TYR A 61 -12.12 -11.78 -13.79
CA TYR A 61 -12.57 -11.29 -12.49
C TYR A 61 -14.05 -10.97 -12.53
N ASN A 62 -14.78 -11.36 -11.48
CA ASN A 62 -16.17 -10.99 -11.25
C ASN A 62 -16.41 -10.91 -9.73
N ASN A 63 -16.71 -9.72 -9.22
CA ASN A 63 -16.97 -9.53 -7.78
C ASN A 63 -18.31 -10.12 -7.29
N GLY A 64 -19.14 -10.69 -8.18
CA GLY A 64 -20.40 -11.34 -7.84
C GLY A 64 -21.47 -10.41 -7.28
N LEU A 65 -21.22 -9.09 -7.27
CA LEU A 65 -22.19 -8.11 -6.78
C LEU A 65 -23.29 -7.88 -7.81
N PRO A 66 -24.53 -7.59 -7.38
CA PRO A 66 -25.60 -7.21 -8.29
C PRO A 66 -25.31 -5.85 -8.94
N SER A 67 -25.79 -5.66 -10.17
CA SER A 67 -25.79 -4.37 -10.87
C SER A 67 -26.49 -3.28 -10.02
N PRO A 68 -25.95 -2.04 -9.94
CA PRO A 68 -24.85 -1.47 -10.73
C PRO A 68 -23.45 -1.64 -10.12
N ASN A 69 -23.30 -2.33 -8.98
CA ASN A 69 -22.02 -2.47 -8.26
C ASN A 69 -21.15 -3.62 -8.78
N GLN A 70 -21.60 -4.29 -9.86
CA GLN A 70 -20.85 -5.38 -10.48
C GLN A 70 -19.60 -4.84 -11.15
N ILE A 71 -18.46 -5.44 -10.82
CA ILE A 71 -17.18 -5.24 -11.51
C ILE A 71 -16.80 -6.58 -12.11
N ALA A 72 -16.79 -6.64 -13.44
CA ALA A 72 -16.35 -7.81 -14.18
C ALA A 72 -15.42 -7.40 -15.32
N PHE A 73 -14.33 -8.13 -15.50
CA PHE A 73 -13.39 -7.92 -16.60
C PHE A 73 -12.64 -9.21 -16.93
N SER A 74 -11.99 -9.22 -18.10
CA SER A 74 -11.11 -10.30 -18.51
C SER A 74 -9.86 -9.71 -19.15
N VAL A 75 -8.69 -10.23 -18.76
CA VAL A 75 -7.39 -9.74 -19.23
C VAL A 75 -6.54 -10.93 -19.62
N SER A 76 -6.03 -10.93 -20.84
CA SER A 76 -4.97 -11.85 -21.26
C SER A 76 -3.61 -11.25 -20.90
N THR A 77 -2.82 -12.00 -20.14
CA THR A 77 -1.54 -11.58 -19.59
C THR A 77 -0.57 -12.78 -19.51
N GLN A 78 0.60 -12.58 -18.91
CA GLN A 78 1.59 -13.64 -18.67
C GLN A 78 1.88 -13.75 -17.18
N ALA A 79 1.78 -14.97 -16.64
CA ALA A 79 2.14 -15.28 -15.27
C ALA A 79 3.65 -15.54 -15.20
N GLY A 80 4.39 -14.64 -14.57
CA GLY A 80 5.84 -14.71 -14.46
C GLY A 80 6.38 -13.77 -13.40
N SER A 81 7.71 -13.67 -13.32
CA SER A 81 8.39 -12.79 -12.37
C SER A 81 9.11 -11.64 -13.06
N PHE A 82 9.55 -10.66 -12.27
CA PHE A 82 10.33 -9.53 -12.73
C PHE A 82 11.64 -9.46 -11.95
N SER A 83 12.71 -9.10 -12.65
CA SER A 83 13.95 -8.63 -12.06
C SER A 83 13.89 -7.12 -11.98
N SER A 84 13.79 -6.60 -10.75
CA SER A 84 13.72 -5.17 -10.47
C SER A 84 15.02 -4.69 -9.86
N SER A 85 15.40 -3.45 -10.12
CA SER A 85 16.55 -2.82 -9.47
C SER A 85 16.28 -1.34 -9.24
N TRP A 86 16.84 -0.81 -8.16
CA TRP A 86 16.80 0.62 -7.88
C TRP A 86 17.93 1.32 -8.63
N THR A 87 17.69 2.48 -9.24
CA THR A 87 18.77 3.21 -9.93
C THR A 87 19.66 4.00 -8.98
N THR A 88 19.19 4.21 -7.74
CA THR A 88 19.88 4.99 -6.70
C THR A 88 19.86 4.24 -5.37
N ALA A 89 20.86 4.51 -4.53
CA ALA A 89 20.94 3.90 -3.20
C ALA A 89 19.75 4.36 -2.36
N ASN A 90 19.14 3.41 -1.65
CA ASN A 90 17.94 3.66 -0.86
C ASN A 90 17.84 2.67 0.30
N PRO A 91 16.92 2.87 1.25
CA PRO A 91 16.78 1.99 2.41
C PRO A 91 16.48 0.52 2.07
N PHE A 92 15.99 0.19 0.88
CA PHE A 92 15.68 -1.19 0.47
C PHE A 92 16.85 -1.91 -0.22
N GLY A 93 18.00 -1.26 -0.38
CA GLY A 93 19.16 -1.93 -0.94
C GLY A 93 20.12 -1.01 -1.70
N SER A 94 21.17 -1.63 -2.23
CA SER A 94 22.13 -0.98 -3.10
C SER A 94 21.52 -0.65 -4.46
N ALA A 95 22.01 0.45 -5.05
CA ALA A 95 21.71 0.78 -6.43
C ALA A 95 22.14 -0.37 -7.35
N ASN A 96 21.32 -0.66 -8.36
CA ASN A 96 21.55 -1.62 -9.43
C ASN A 96 21.71 -3.07 -8.96
N SER A 97 21.40 -3.40 -7.70
CA SER A 97 21.28 -4.79 -7.28
C SER A 97 19.91 -5.33 -7.68
N PRO A 98 19.83 -6.34 -8.57
CA PRO A 98 18.55 -6.91 -8.96
C PRO A 98 17.93 -7.69 -7.80
N PHE A 99 16.61 -7.61 -7.69
CA PHE A 99 15.79 -8.39 -6.76
C PHE A 99 14.51 -8.84 -7.45
N LEU A 100 13.93 -9.93 -6.95
CA LEU A 100 12.74 -10.53 -7.52
C LEU A 100 11.49 -9.75 -7.11
N THR A 101 10.63 -9.46 -8.08
CA THR A 101 9.30 -8.88 -7.84
C THR A 101 8.23 -9.65 -8.61
N TYR A 102 7.00 -9.53 -8.13
CA TYR A 102 5.80 -10.10 -8.76
C TYR A 102 4.72 -9.03 -8.86
N CYS A 103 3.90 -9.12 -9.89
CA CYS A 103 2.79 -8.20 -10.06
C CYS A 103 1.66 -8.50 -9.09
N VAL A 104 1.05 -7.46 -8.56
CA VAL A 104 -0.21 -7.57 -7.82
C VAL A 104 -1.38 -7.01 -8.62
N ASP A 105 -1.13 -6.27 -9.69
CA ASP A 105 -2.15 -6.00 -10.69
C ASP A 105 -2.17 -7.13 -11.74
N ILE A 106 -3.37 -7.49 -12.20
CA ILE A 106 -3.64 -8.42 -13.32
C ILE A 106 -3.54 -7.69 -14.67
N SER A 107 -3.41 -6.36 -14.66
CA SER A 107 -3.22 -5.52 -15.85
C SER A 107 -1.93 -5.86 -16.64
N THR A 108 -1.80 -5.24 -17.81
CA THR A 108 -0.72 -5.50 -18.76
C THR A 108 0.67 -5.26 -18.17
N PHE A 109 1.66 -5.98 -18.70
CA PHE A 109 3.07 -5.87 -18.31
C PHE A 109 3.62 -4.43 -18.44
N LEU A 110 4.45 -4.02 -17.48
CA LEU A 110 5.32 -2.85 -17.63
C LEU A 110 6.27 -3.04 -18.80
N ALA A 111 6.45 -2.00 -19.61
CA ALA A 111 7.43 -2.01 -20.67
C ALA A 111 8.83 -2.32 -20.10
N SER A 112 9.39 -3.46 -20.49
CA SER A 112 10.67 -3.96 -19.98
C SER A 112 11.81 -2.99 -20.25
N GLY A 113 12.70 -2.80 -19.29
CA GLY A 113 13.92 -1.99 -19.42
C GLY A 113 13.72 -0.48 -19.28
N GLN A 114 12.52 0.01 -19.00
CA GLN A 114 12.30 1.43 -18.70
C GLN A 114 12.64 1.76 -17.25
N VAL A 115 13.24 2.94 -17.03
CA VAL A 115 13.41 3.53 -15.70
C VAL A 115 12.18 4.37 -15.41
N VAL A 116 11.47 4.04 -14.34
CA VAL A 116 10.24 4.73 -13.93
C VAL A 116 10.37 5.22 -12.50
N THR A 117 9.87 6.42 -12.21
CA THR A 117 9.70 6.90 -10.85
C THR A 117 8.45 6.26 -10.25
N ALA A 118 8.63 5.40 -9.26
CA ALA A 118 7.57 4.70 -8.56
C ALA A 118 7.44 5.17 -7.11
N LEU A 119 6.24 5.04 -6.55
CA LEU A 119 6.00 5.24 -5.12
C LEU A 119 6.22 3.92 -4.39
N VAL A 120 7.18 3.90 -3.49
CA VAL A 120 7.56 2.70 -2.74
C VAL A 120 7.12 2.83 -1.29
N SER A 121 6.43 1.81 -0.79
CA SER A 121 5.89 1.76 0.56
C SER A 121 5.98 0.34 1.13
N THR A 122 5.65 0.19 2.41
CA THR A 122 5.45 -1.11 3.06
C THR A 122 4.00 -1.20 3.45
N THR A 123 3.38 -2.34 3.23
CA THR A 123 1.98 -2.55 3.59
C THR A 123 1.74 -4.01 3.95
N ASN A 124 0.77 -4.23 4.83
CA ASN A 124 0.18 -5.54 5.12
C ASN A 124 -1.35 -5.49 4.95
N GLY A 125 -1.88 -4.38 4.42
CA GLY A 125 -3.32 -4.13 4.32
C GLY A 125 -3.85 -4.33 2.90
N THR A 126 -4.90 -3.59 2.56
CA THR A 126 -5.52 -3.63 1.24
C THR A 126 -5.10 -2.46 0.35
N ALA A 127 -5.14 -2.64 -0.96
CA ALA A 127 -4.95 -1.58 -1.96
C ALA A 127 -5.96 -1.74 -3.10
N ALA A 128 -6.56 -0.64 -3.54
CA ALA A 128 -7.35 -0.65 -4.77
C ALA A 128 -6.44 -0.73 -6.00
N ASP A 129 -6.87 -1.41 -7.06
CA ASP A 129 -6.27 -1.28 -8.38
C ASP A 129 -6.89 -0.11 -9.18
N GLN A 130 -6.44 0.10 -10.42
CA GLN A 130 -7.01 1.16 -11.29
C GLN A 130 -8.51 1.05 -11.52
N ARG A 131 -9.06 -0.16 -11.43
CA ARG A 131 -10.49 -0.47 -11.62
C ARG A 131 -11.27 -0.41 -10.31
N GLN A 132 -10.66 0.11 -9.23
CA GLN A 132 -11.22 0.18 -7.88
C GLN A 132 -11.49 -1.19 -7.24
N VAL A 133 -10.85 -2.25 -7.74
CA VAL A 133 -10.91 -3.56 -7.09
C VAL A 133 -9.98 -3.57 -5.89
N THR A 134 -10.55 -3.84 -4.71
CA THR A 134 -9.77 -3.95 -3.47
C THR A 134 -9.01 -5.27 -3.45
N ARG A 135 -7.68 -5.19 -3.37
CA ARG A 135 -6.76 -6.32 -3.29
C ARG A 135 -6.20 -6.47 -1.88
N ASN A 136 -6.08 -7.69 -1.39
CA ASN A 136 -5.41 -8.02 -0.13
C ASN A 136 -3.89 -8.17 -0.34
N ILE A 137 -3.17 -7.05 -0.24
CA ILE A 137 -1.72 -7.01 -0.43
C ILE A 137 -1.00 -7.78 0.68
N GLY A 138 -1.55 -7.79 1.88
CA GLY A 138 -1.03 -8.58 2.99
C GLY A 138 -1.00 -10.09 2.71
N ALA A 139 -2.07 -10.62 2.13
CA ALA A 139 -2.16 -12.03 1.74
C ALA A 139 -1.19 -12.38 0.61
N ALA A 140 -1.12 -11.53 -0.42
CA ALA A 140 -0.11 -11.64 -1.47
C ALA A 140 1.33 -11.58 -0.91
N GLY A 141 1.57 -10.71 0.06
CA GLY A 141 2.85 -10.57 0.75
C GLY A 141 3.24 -11.80 1.56
N TRP A 142 2.28 -12.49 2.18
CA TRP A 142 2.52 -13.77 2.87
C TRP A 142 3.00 -14.83 1.88
N VAL A 143 2.35 -14.96 0.73
CA VAL A 143 2.77 -15.88 -0.34
C VAL A 143 4.18 -15.56 -0.81
N PHE A 144 4.47 -14.29 -1.06
CA PHE A 144 5.79 -13.85 -1.48
C PHE A 144 6.87 -14.21 -0.44
N ASN A 145 6.69 -13.80 0.82
CA ASN A 145 7.71 -13.95 1.86
C ASN A 145 8.08 -15.42 2.15
N ASN A 146 7.12 -16.33 2.00
CA ASN A 146 7.35 -17.75 2.30
C ASN A 146 7.94 -18.53 1.10
N PHE A 147 7.58 -18.16 -0.14
CA PHE A 147 7.84 -19.02 -1.30
C PHE A 147 8.64 -18.37 -2.44
N ALA A 148 8.64 -17.04 -2.58
CA ALA A 148 9.25 -16.38 -3.75
C ALA A 148 10.76 -16.62 -3.92
N ASN A 149 11.47 -16.79 -2.81
CA ASN A 149 12.92 -17.00 -2.80
C ASN A 149 13.33 -18.47 -2.56
N GLN A 150 12.37 -19.40 -2.57
CA GLN A 150 12.67 -20.82 -2.37
C GLN A 150 13.36 -21.42 -3.60
N ALA A 151 14.27 -22.36 -3.36
CA ALA A 151 14.86 -23.14 -4.43
C ALA A 151 13.78 -23.99 -5.13
N LEU A 152 13.92 -24.19 -6.44
CA LEU A 152 12.98 -24.98 -7.24
C LEU A 152 12.70 -26.37 -6.63
N ALA A 153 13.74 -27.09 -6.23
CA ALA A 153 13.60 -28.41 -5.59
C ALA A 153 12.83 -28.35 -4.25
N ALA A 154 12.93 -27.24 -3.51
CA ALA A 154 12.17 -27.05 -2.28
C ALA A 154 10.68 -26.79 -2.59
N LEU A 155 10.38 -26.03 -3.64
CA LEU A 155 9.01 -25.83 -4.11
C LEU A 155 8.38 -27.14 -4.60
N GLU A 156 9.10 -27.91 -5.41
CA GLU A 156 8.65 -29.23 -5.88
C GLU A 156 8.37 -30.17 -4.71
N SER A 157 9.32 -30.29 -3.77
CA SER A 157 9.15 -31.11 -2.56
C SER A 157 7.99 -30.63 -1.70
N PHE A 158 7.79 -29.31 -1.58
CA PHE A 158 6.69 -28.74 -0.81
C PHE A 158 5.33 -29.08 -1.40
N SER A 159 5.20 -29.05 -2.73
CA SER A 159 3.97 -29.42 -3.43
C SER A 159 3.77 -30.92 -3.64
N GLY A 160 4.72 -31.75 -3.21
CA GLY A 160 4.69 -33.20 -3.44
C GLY A 160 4.95 -33.62 -4.90
N LEU A 161 5.55 -32.74 -5.70
CA LEU A 161 5.95 -33.02 -7.07
C LEU A 161 7.29 -33.76 -7.11
N SER A 162 7.53 -34.52 -8.17
CA SER A 162 8.83 -35.16 -8.41
C SER A 162 9.89 -34.12 -8.75
N SER A 163 11.14 -34.36 -8.34
CA SER A 163 12.23 -33.44 -8.66
C SER A 163 12.45 -33.29 -10.17
N GLY A 164 12.57 -32.04 -10.63
CA GLY A 164 12.74 -31.67 -12.03
C GLY A 164 11.46 -31.70 -12.86
N SER A 165 10.29 -31.74 -12.24
CA SER A 165 9.01 -31.70 -12.95
C SER A 165 8.61 -30.28 -13.36
N LEU A 166 9.10 -29.27 -12.63
CA LEU A 166 8.88 -27.87 -12.95
C LEU A 166 10.14 -27.24 -13.55
N SER A 167 9.96 -26.45 -14.61
CA SER A 167 10.93 -25.45 -15.00
C SER A 167 10.86 -24.22 -14.08
N GLN A 168 11.90 -23.39 -14.10
CA GLN A 168 11.90 -22.13 -13.35
C GLN A 168 10.75 -21.20 -13.76
N GLN A 169 10.39 -21.17 -15.05
CA GLN A 169 9.28 -20.36 -15.55
C GLN A 169 7.92 -20.87 -15.05
N GLU A 170 7.74 -22.19 -14.95
CA GLU A 170 6.53 -22.81 -14.42
C GLU A 170 6.37 -22.57 -12.93
N ALA A 171 7.45 -22.67 -12.15
CA ALA A 171 7.43 -22.30 -10.74
C ALA A 171 7.11 -20.81 -10.53
N GLN A 172 7.67 -19.92 -11.35
CA GLN A 172 7.35 -18.48 -11.30
C GLN A 172 5.90 -18.19 -11.73
N ALA A 173 5.37 -18.92 -12.71
CA ALA A 173 3.97 -18.82 -13.09
C ALA A 173 3.04 -19.28 -11.96
N ALA A 174 3.35 -20.40 -11.31
CA ALA A 174 2.61 -20.89 -10.14
C ALA A 174 2.60 -19.86 -9.00
N MET A 175 3.76 -19.25 -8.71
CA MET A 175 3.89 -18.16 -7.75
C MET A 175 3.03 -16.94 -8.12
N GLN A 176 3.09 -16.48 -9.36
CA GLN A 176 2.32 -15.31 -9.82
C GLN A 176 0.80 -15.57 -9.78
N LEU A 177 0.36 -16.78 -10.10
CA LEU A 177 -1.03 -17.21 -9.96
C LEU A 177 -1.48 -17.21 -8.50
N ALA A 178 -0.67 -17.77 -7.59
CA ALA A 178 -0.98 -17.77 -6.15
C ALA A 178 -1.02 -16.35 -5.57
N ILE A 179 -0.15 -15.45 -6.02
CA ILE A 179 -0.15 -14.03 -5.63
C ILE A 179 -1.43 -13.33 -6.09
N TRP A 180 -1.86 -13.51 -7.34
CA TRP A 180 -3.10 -12.91 -7.84
C TRP A 180 -4.33 -13.47 -7.14
N GLU A 181 -4.40 -14.78 -6.93
CA GLU A 181 -5.50 -15.40 -6.20
C GLU A 181 -5.57 -14.86 -4.77
N ALA A 182 -4.44 -14.84 -4.04
CA ALA A 182 -4.38 -14.31 -2.69
C ALA A 182 -4.72 -12.80 -2.61
N ALA A 183 -4.40 -12.04 -3.66
CA ALA A 183 -4.69 -10.61 -3.73
C ALA A 183 -6.17 -10.33 -4.03
N TYR A 184 -6.76 -10.99 -5.02
CA TYR A 184 -8.09 -10.64 -5.54
C TYR A 184 -9.22 -11.48 -4.97
N ASP A 185 -8.95 -12.72 -4.55
CA ASP A 185 -9.97 -13.55 -3.93
C ASP A 185 -10.10 -13.20 -2.44
N THR A 186 -10.89 -12.17 -2.17
CA THR A 186 -11.18 -11.69 -0.82
C THR A 186 -12.34 -12.44 -0.16
N ASN A 187 -13.12 -13.21 -0.93
CA ASN A 187 -14.34 -13.84 -0.45
C ASN A 187 -14.10 -15.11 0.36
N GLY A 188 -13.04 -15.88 0.10
CA GLY A 188 -12.74 -17.04 0.92
C GLY A 188 -11.99 -16.75 2.24
N ALA A 189 -11.49 -15.52 2.44
CA ALA A 189 -10.91 -15.13 3.73
C ALA A 189 -11.96 -15.10 4.87
N SER A 190 -13.25 -15.01 4.52
CA SER A 190 -14.37 -14.91 5.46
C SER A 190 -15.04 -16.25 5.78
N SER A 191 -14.83 -17.28 4.96
CA SER A 191 -15.51 -18.59 5.05
C SER A 191 -14.59 -19.75 5.43
N GLY A 192 -13.28 -19.51 5.63
CA GLY A 192 -12.31 -20.59 5.89
C GLY A 192 -12.06 -21.49 4.68
N ALA A 193 -12.59 -21.13 3.51
CA ALA A 193 -12.43 -21.85 2.26
C ALA A 193 -12.26 -20.81 1.13
N LEU A 194 -11.04 -20.25 1.01
CA LEU A 194 -10.59 -19.81 -0.32
C LEU A 194 -10.46 -21.08 -1.14
N GLY A 195 -11.18 -21.11 -2.27
CA GLY A 195 -11.12 -22.25 -3.17
C GLY A 195 -9.70 -22.42 -3.68
N TYR A 196 -9.41 -23.65 -4.12
CA TYR A 196 -8.34 -23.91 -5.08
C TYR A 196 -8.34 -22.84 -6.18
N LEU A 197 -7.18 -22.57 -6.76
CA LEU A 197 -6.95 -21.65 -7.86
C LEU A 197 -8.19 -21.53 -8.79
N GLY A 198 -8.80 -20.35 -8.82
CA GLY A 198 -9.99 -20.08 -9.61
C GLY A 198 -11.32 -20.40 -8.92
N GLY A 199 -11.33 -20.50 -7.59
CA GLY A 199 -12.52 -20.90 -6.82
C GLY A 199 -13.42 -19.75 -6.38
N GLY A 200 -12.95 -18.50 -6.52
CA GLY A 200 -13.65 -17.31 -6.02
C GLY A 200 -13.95 -16.27 -7.09
N ALA A 201 -13.76 -14.99 -6.73
CA ALA A 201 -14.04 -13.86 -7.62
C ALA A 201 -13.08 -13.79 -8.82
N LEU A 202 -11.93 -14.44 -8.73
CA LEU A 202 -10.94 -14.54 -9.80
C LEU A 202 -10.91 -15.97 -10.31
N THR A 203 -10.89 -16.14 -11.63
CA THR A 203 -10.68 -17.43 -12.31
C THR A 203 -9.66 -17.28 -13.42
N PHE A 204 -9.01 -18.38 -13.80
CA PHE A 204 -7.91 -18.39 -14.76
C PHE A 204 -8.14 -19.44 -15.86
N SER A 205 -7.68 -19.14 -17.06
CA SER A 205 -7.62 -20.09 -18.18
C SER A 205 -6.34 -19.87 -18.99
N GLY A 206 -5.95 -20.84 -19.84
CA GLY A 206 -4.78 -20.73 -20.70
C GLY A 206 -3.67 -21.73 -20.37
N THR A 207 -2.47 -21.50 -20.92
CA THR A 207 -1.35 -22.45 -20.88
C THR A 207 -0.88 -22.74 -19.46
N ALA A 208 -0.79 -21.72 -18.60
CA ALA A 208 -0.31 -21.89 -17.22
C ALA A 208 -1.23 -22.82 -16.42
N THR A 209 -2.55 -22.64 -16.55
CA THR A 209 -3.56 -23.47 -15.88
C THR A 209 -3.80 -24.81 -16.57
N GLY A 210 -3.31 -24.99 -17.80
CA GLY A 210 -3.32 -26.27 -18.51
C GLY A 210 -2.18 -27.21 -18.07
N ASN A 211 -1.17 -26.69 -17.36
CA ASN A 211 -0.10 -27.49 -16.78
C ASN A 211 -0.47 -27.94 -15.36
N SER A 212 -0.57 -29.25 -15.13
CA SER A 212 -0.94 -29.84 -13.84
C SER A 212 0.01 -29.48 -12.71
N ASP A 213 1.30 -29.36 -12.99
CA ASP A 213 2.33 -29.16 -11.97
C ASP A 213 2.32 -27.71 -11.51
N VAL A 214 2.11 -26.76 -12.43
CA VAL A 214 1.89 -25.34 -12.12
C VAL A 214 0.69 -25.17 -11.21
N VAL A 215 -0.44 -25.79 -11.55
CA VAL A 215 -1.68 -25.74 -10.76
C VAL A 215 -1.49 -26.42 -9.40
N THR A 216 -0.79 -27.55 -9.35
CA THR A 216 -0.49 -28.28 -8.11
C THR A 216 0.33 -27.43 -7.15
N LEU A 217 1.41 -26.80 -7.63
CA LEU A 217 2.24 -25.92 -6.81
C LEU A 217 1.46 -24.68 -6.35
N ALA A 218 0.72 -24.02 -7.25
CA ALA A 218 -0.08 -22.84 -6.88
C ALA A 218 -1.10 -23.18 -5.78
N ASN A 219 -1.80 -24.31 -5.91
CA ASN A 219 -2.76 -24.79 -4.90
C ASN A 219 -2.09 -25.17 -3.59
N ALA A 220 -0.90 -25.79 -3.61
CA ALA A 220 -0.15 -26.12 -2.40
C ALA A 220 0.21 -24.84 -1.61
N ILE A 221 0.68 -23.80 -2.30
CA ILE A 221 1.00 -22.50 -1.71
C ILE A 221 -0.23 -21.84 -1.08
N LEU A 222 -1.36 -21.83 -1.81
CA LEU A 222 -2.62 -21.27 -1.33
C LEU A 222 -3.16 -22.04 -0.11
N ASN A 223 -3.07 -23.37 -0.11
CA ASN A 223 -3.44 -24.18 1.04
C ASN A 223 -2.60 -23.84 2.27
N ALA A 224 -1.28 -23.71 2.11
CA ALA A 224 -0.38 -23.31 3.19
C ALA A 224 -0.83 -21.99 3.83
N ARG A 225 -1.11 -21.00 2.98
CA ARG A 225 -1.58 -19.68 3.39
C ARG A 225 -2.90 -19.75 4.16
N ASN A 226 -3.81 -20.62 3.72
CA ASN A 226 -5.13 -20.78 4.35
C ASN A 226 -5.06 -21.49 5.71
N THR A 227 -4.04 -22.32 5.94
CA THR A 227 -3.81 -22.97 7.23
C THR A 227 -3.10 -22.06 8.24
N ASP A 228 -2.48 -20.96 7.81
CA ASP A 228 -1.85 -19.98 8.70
C ASP A 228 -2.90 -18.98 9.22
N SER A 229 -3.09 -18.98 10.55
CA SER A 229 -4.03 -18.09 11.26
C SER A 229 -3.77 -16.59 11.07
N SER A 230 -2.54 -16.19 10.70
CA SER A 230 -2.19 -14.80 10.40
C SER A 230 -2.43 -14.46 8.93
N GLY A 231 -2.09 -15.37 8.00
CA GLY A 231 -2.39 -15.33 6.56
C GLY A 231 -2.03 -14.02 5.84
N ILE A 232 -1.22 -13.17 6.47
CA ILE A 232 -0.93 -11.78 6.11
C ILE A 232 0.53 -11.52 6.49
N SER A 233 1.25 -10.79 5.65
CA SER A 233 2.59 -10.31 5.98
C SER A 233 2.82 -8.89 5.47
N THR A 234 3.67 -8.15 6.18
CA THR A 234 4.20 -6.88 5.68
C THR A 234 5.13 -7.15 4.52
N ILE A 235 4.91 -6.44 3.42
CA ILE A 235 5.66 -6.58 2.18
C ILE A 235 6.02 -5.21 1.62
N GLY A 236 7.10 -5.15 0.84
CA GLY A 236 7.42 -3.99 0.04
C GLY A 236 6.43 -3.89 -1.12
N PHE A 237 5.94 -2.69 -1.40
CA PHE A 237 4.95 -2.43 -2.42
C PHE A 237 5.41 -1.26 -3.29
N ILE A 238 5.45 -1.49 -4.60
CA ILE A 238 5.86 -0.53 -5.61
C ILE A 238 4.61 -0.18 -6.42
N ASP A 239 4.16 1.07 -6.29
CA ASP A 239 3.06 1.64 -7.07
C ASP A 239 3.67 2.47 -8.22
N TYR A 240 3.49 1.97 -9.44
CA TYR A 240 3.97 2.63 -10.64
C TYR A 240 2.87 3.57 -11.12
N PRO A 241 3.09 4.90 -11.13
CA PRO A 241 2.06 5.82 -11.59
C PRO A 241 1.77 5.56 -13.09
N PRO A 242 0.52 5.75 -13.55
CA PRO A 242 0.18 5.62 -14.95
C PRO A 242 1.10 6.51 -15.80
N ASN A 243 1.85 5.92 -16.73
CA ASN A 243 2.70 6.67 -17.64
C ASN A 243 1.82 7.62 -18.48
N SER A 244 2.15 8.91 -18.49
CA SER A 244 1.44 9.93 -19.28
C SER A 244 1.80 9.92 -20.77
N ILE A 245 2.73 9.07 -21.21
CA ILE A 245 3.38 9.15 -22.54
C ILE A 245 2.94 8.04 -23.51
N ALA A 246 2.19 7.02 -23.09
CA ALA A 246 1.77 5.93 -23.99
C ALA A 246 0.27 5.64 -23.88
N ALA A 247 -0.37 5.30 -25.02
CA ALA A 247 -1.80 5.05 -25.19
C ALA A 247 -2.36 3.80 -24.45
N THR A 248 -1.68 3.35 -23.38
CA THR A 248 -2.08 2.20 -22.56
C THR A 248 -1.88 2.53 -21.07
N PRO A 249 -2.84 2.18 -20.20
CA PRO A 249 -2.67 2.40 -18.76
C PRO A 249 -1.47 1.60 -18.26
N THR A 250 -0.53 2.24 -17.57
CA THR A 250 0.57 1.53 -16.87
C THR A 250 0.61 1.95 -15.41
N ASN A 251 -0.46 1.67 -14.67
CA ASN A 251 -0.28 1.40 -13.24
C ASN A 251 -0.22 -0.11 -13.11
N GLN A 252 0.97 -0.61 -12.83
CA GLN A 252 1.18 -2.02 -12.53
C GLN A 252 1.88 -2.06 -11.18
N ASP A 253 1.14 -2.43 -10.15
CA ASP A 253 1.74 -2.57 -8.84
C ASP A 253 2.56 -3.86 -8.72
N GLN A 254 3.67 -3.78 -8.00
CA GLN A 254 4.52 -4.94 -7.71
C GLN A 254 4.79 -5.08 -6.22
N ILE A 255 5.03 -6.32 -5.79
CA ILE A 255 5.50 -6.64 -4.44
C ILE A 255 6.92 -7.17 -4.45
N PHE A 256 7.64 -6.89 -3.36
CA PHE A 256 9.02 -7.30 -3.16
C PHE A 256 9.33 -7.56 -1.68
N GLY A 257 10.35 -8.38 -1.43
CA GLY A 257 10.81 -8.70 -0.08
C GLY A 257 11.51 -7.51 0.57
N ILE A 258 11.11 -7.18 1.81
CA ILE A 258 11.75 -6.11 2.57
C ILE A 258 13.07 -6.63 3.13
N PRO A 259 14.21 -5.96 2.92
CA PRO A 259 15.46 -6.36 3.55
C PRO A 259 15.36 -6.28 5.07
N GLU A 260 16.09 -7.16 5.76
CA GLU A 260 16.09 -7.22 7.21
C GLU A 260 16.51 -5.88 7.84
N GLY A 261 15.77 -5.45 8.88
CA GLY A 261 16.06 -4.21 9.60
C GLY A 261 15.58 -2.92 8.93
N VAL A 262 14.96 -3.00 7.75
CA VAL A 262 14.43 -1.83 7.05
C VAL A 262 13.02 -1.50 7.54
N GLN A 263 12.85 -0.32 8.14
CA GLN A 263 11.54 0.26 8.43
C GLN A 263 11.35 1.52 7.59
N ILE A 264 10.23 1.60 6.86
CA ILE A 264 9.84 2.85 6.21
C ILE A 264 9.06 3.66 7.22
N ASN A 265 9.69 4.70 7.73
CA ASN A 265 8.93 5.77 8.33
C ASN A 265 8.30 6.57 7.19
N ALA A 266 6.97 6.52 7.13
CA ALA A 266 6.14 7.43 6.37
C ALA A 266 6.73 8.85 6.40
N VAL A 267 7.28 9.34 5.28
CA VAL A 267 7.66 10.75 5.19
C VAL A 267 6.36 11.53 5.07
N PRO A 268 6.03 12.45 6.02
CA PRO A 268 4.86 13.30 5.87
C PRO A 268 4.97 14.04 4.55
N GLU A 269 3.93 13.99 3.72
CA GLU A 269 3.98 14.64 2.43
C GLU A 269 4.28 16.13 2.62
N PRO A 270 4.99 16.78 1.68
CA PRO A 270 5.26 18.21 1.76
C PRO A 270 3.98 19.04 1.93
N SER A 271 2.88 18.57 1.34
CA SER A 271 1.53 19.13 1.47
C SER A 271 0.99 19.03 2.90
N THR A 272 1.20 17.91 3.61
CA THR A 272 0.76 17.72 5.00
C THR A 272 1.56 18.61 5.93
N LEU A 273 2.87 18.73 5.69
CA LEU A 273 3.74 19.61 6.46
C LEU A 273 3.41 21.09 6.17
N ALA A 274 3.14 21.44 4.92
CA ALA A 274 2.70 22.79 4.52
C ALA A 274 1.31 23.13 5.09
N MET A 275 0.37 22.19 5.10
CA MET A 275 -0.96 22.39 5.69
C MET A 275 -0.90 22.50 7.21
N ALA A 276 -0.06 21.68 7.86
CA ALA A 276 0.20 21.82 9.29
C ALA A 276 0.84 23.19 9.61
N ALA A 277 1.80 23.64 8.81
CA ALA A 277 2.42 24.96 8.94
C ALA A 277 1.41 26.09 8.69
N ALA A 278 0.59 25.99 7.64
CA ALA A 278 -0.46 26.96 7.33
C ALA A 278 -1.50 27.02 8.46
N GLY A 279 -1.95 25.88 8.97
CA GLY A 279 -2.83 25.79 10.12
C GLY A 279 -2.24 26.43 11.37
N ALA A 280 -0.95 26.19 11.65
CA ALA A 280 -0.25 26.82 12.76
C ALA A 280 -0.17 28.35 12.62
N LEU A 281 0.12 28.86 11.41
CA LEU A 281 0.16 30.29 11.12
C LEU A 281 -1.21 30.97 11.26
N VAL A 282 -2.29 30.32 10.79
CA VAL A 282 -3.66 30.81 10.98
C VAL A 282 -4.02 30.85 12.47
N GLY A 283 -3.66 29.82 13.23
CA GLY A 283 -3.84 29.78 14.69
C GLY A 283 -3.11 30.90 15.42
N LEU A 284 -1.84 31.15 15.08
CA LEU A 284 -1.04 32.25 15.61
C LEU A 284 -1.62 33.62 15.25
N GLY A 285 -2.01 33.82 13.98
CA GLY A 285 -2.63 35.06 13.52
C GLY A 285 -3.94 35.38 14.25
N ALA A 286 -4.79 34.37 14.48
CA ALA A 286 -6.01 34.50 15.25
C ALA A 286 -5.75 34.88 16.72
N MET A 287 -4.71 34.30 17.35
CA MET A 287 -4.31 34.66 18.71
C MET A 287 -3.80 36.10 18.82
N LEU A 288 -2.99 36.56 17.85
CA LEU A 288 -2.46 37.92 17.82
C LEU A 288 -3.57 38.96 17.60
N ARG A 289 -4.52 38.71 16.69
CA ARG A 289 -5.67 39.61 16.45
C ARG A 289 -6.58 39.77 17.68
N ARG A 290 -6.69 38.73 18.52
CA ARG A 290 -7.43 38.81 19.79
C ARG A 290 -6.71 39.64 20.85
N ARG A 291 -5.38 39.73 20.80
CA ARG A 291 -4.60 40.58 21.71
C ARG A 291 -4.71 42.06 21.37
N SER A 292 -4.80 42.41 20.08
CA SER A 292 -4.87 43.81 19.62
C SER A 292 -6.24 44.47 19.84
N LYS A 293 -7.34 43.70 19.91
CA LYS A 293 -8.69 44.23 20.20
C LYS A 293 -8.99 44.45 21.69
N ARG A 294 -7.99 44.44 22.57
CA ARG A 294 -8.21 44.79 23.98
C ARG A 294 -8.28 46.31 24.09
N PRO A 295 -9.42 46.91 24.48
CA PRO A 295 -9.50 48.35 24.67
C PRO A 295 -8.48 48.78 25.72
N ALA A 296 -7.77 49.88 25.44
CA ALA A 296 -6.90 50.51 26.41
C ALA A 296 -7.72 50.85 27.66
N PRO A 297 -7.18 50.63 28.88
CA PRO A 297 -7.86 51.07 30.09
C PRO A 297 -8.08 52.58 29.97
N LEU A 298 -9.35 52.99 29.95
CA LEU A 298 -9.73 54.39 30.08
C LEU A 298 -9.26 54.85 31.45
N GLY A 299 -8.31 55.77 31.46
CA GLY A 299 -7.84 56.47 32.65
C GLY A 299 -8.88 57.48 33.13
#